data_AF-A0A7R9JJR2-F1
#
_entry.id   AF-A0A7R9JJR2-F1
#
_cell.length_a   1.000
_cell.length_b   1.000
_cell.length_c   1.000
_cell.angle_alpha   90.00
_cell.angle_beta   90.00
_cell.angle_gamma   90.00
#
_symmetry.space_group_name_H-M   'P 1'
#
loop_
_entity.id
_entity.type
_entity.pdbx_description
1 polymer ?
#
loop_
_entity_poly.entity_id
_entity_poly.type
_entity_poly.pdbx_seq_one_letter_code
_entity_poly.pdbx_strand_id
1 'polypeptide(L)'
;MSQVIRVYKEENHVELEWLVGPIPVEDKEGKEVISKFSIELETNGTFYTDSNGRELLKRQRNFRSTWEVNISEPVSANYYPVTSRILIRDTTKNVEVAVLTDRAQGGSSLGEGEIELM
;
A
#
# COMPACT_ATOMS: atom_id res chain seq x y z
N MET A 1 7.35 -4.28 18.30
CA MET A 1 6.39 -4.56 17.22
C MET A 1 6.19 -6.07 17.16
N SER A 2 4.95 -6.52 17.06
CA SER A 2 4.59 -7.92 16.86
C SER A 2 3.50 -8.04 15.80
N GLN A 3 3.44 -9.19 15.13
CA GLN A 3 2.42 -9.47 14.13
C GLN A 3 1.91 -10.90 14.31
N VAL A 4 0.61 -11.08 14.15
CA VAL A 4 -0.06 -12.39 14.11
C VAL A 4 -0.63 -12.58 12.71
N ILE A 5 -0.35 -13.73 12.10
CA ILE A 5 -0.83 -14.10 10.77
C ILE A 5 -1.85 -15.23 10.96
N ARG A 6 -3.09 -15.03 10.51
CA ARG A 6 -4.16 -16.04 10.61
C ARG A 6 -4.66 -16.46 9.24
N VAL A 7 -4.84 -17.77 9.09
CA VAL A 7 -5.45 -18.40 7.92
C VAL A 7 -6.63 -19.22 8.43
N TYR A 8 -7.84 -18.76 8.12
CA TYR A 8 -9.07 -19.42 8.54
C TYR A 8 -9.56 -20.39 7.46
N LYS A 9 -10.14 -21.51 7.89
CA LYS A 9 -10.51 -22.63 6.99
C LYS A 9 -11.52 -22.25 5.89
N GLU A 10 -12.41 -21.30 6.16
CA GLU A 10 -13.53 -20.93 5.29
C GLU A 10 -13.40 -19.51 4.70
N GLU A 11 -12.25 -18.88 4.90
CA GLU A 11 -11.99 -17.53 4.39
C GLU A 11 -11.05 -17.57 3.19
N ASN A 12 -11.28 -16.68 2.24
CA ASN A 12 -10.49 -16.54 1.01
C ASN A 12 -9.41 -15.45 1.12
N HIS A 13 -9.01 -15.09 2.34
CA HIS A 13 -7.99 -14.09 2.61
C HIS A 13 -7.12 -14.50 3.81
N VAL A 14 -6.02 -13.78 4.01
CA VAL A 14 -5.12 -13.92 5.17
C VAL A 14 -5.31 -12.68 6.04
N GLU A 15 -5.56 -12.89 7.33
CA GLU A 15 -5.66 -11.79 8.29
C GLU A 15 -4.29 -11.51 8.88
N LEU A 16 -3.91 -10.23 8.90
CA LEU A 16 -2.63 -9.74 9.42
C LEU A 16 -2.91 -8.73 10.53
N GLU A 17 -2.86 -9.20 11.78
CA GLU A 17 -3.01 -8.34 12.94
C GLU A 17 -1.63 -7.83 13.38
N TRP A 18 -1.45 -6.51 13.43
CA TRP A 18 -0.21 -5.87 13.81
C TRP A 18 -0.37 -5.05 15.09
N LEU A 19 0.64 -5.10 15.95
CA LEU A 19 0.77 -4.27 17.15
C LEU A 19 2.07 -3.47 17.06
N VAL A 20 1.93 -2.17 16.82
CA VAL A 20 3.05 -1.22 16.69
C VAL A 20 3.04 -0.28 17.89
N GLY A 21 4.00 -0.45 18.79
CA GLY A 21 4.22 0.46 19.91
C GLY A 21 4.86 -0.19 21.14
N PRO A 22 5.39 0.62 22.08
CA PRO A 22 5.70 2.05 21.90
C PRO A 22 6.82 2.23 20.87
N ILE A 23 6.72 3.27 20.04
CA ILE A 23 7.76 3.61 19.06
C ILE A 23 8.88 4.37 19.81
N PRO A 24 10.13 3.87 19.79
CA PRO A 24 11.23 4.54 20.50
C PRO A 24 11.55 5.87 19.83
N VAL A 25 11.65 6.93 20.62
CA VAL A 25 11.93 8.31 20.19
C VAL A 25 12.99 8.99 21.07
N GLU A 26 13.67 8.23 21.91
CA GLU A 26 14.72 8.69 22.81
C GLU A 26 15.94 9.23 22.05
N ASP A 27 16.11 8.80 20.80
CA ASP A 27 17.10 9.30 19.83
C ASP A 27 16.72 10.66 19.21
N LYS A 28 15.53 11.19 19.50
CA LYS A 28 14.96 12.41 18.93
C LYS A 28 14.71 12.32 17.41
N GLU A 29 14.61 11.12 16.87
CA GLU A 29 14.26 10.89 15.47
C GLU A 29 12.81 10.40 15.34
N GLY A 30 11.99 11.15 14.60
CA GLY A 30 10.63 10.75 14.26
C GLY A 30 10.62 9.51 13.36
N LYS A 31 9.69 8.59 13.61
CA LYS A 31 9.60 7.31 12.89
C LYS A 31 8.19 7.12 12.37
N GLU A 32 8.09 6.89 11.07
CA GLU A 32 6.86 6.51 10.37
C GLU A 32 7.00 5.02 10.02
N VAL A 33 6.15 4.18 10.62
CA VAL A 33 6.23 2.73 10.48
C VAL A 33 5.31 2.30 9.34
N ILE A 34 5.81 1.43 8.47
CA ILE A 34 5.04 0.88 7.36
C ILE A 34 5.01 -0.65 7.40
N SER A 35 3.93 -1.24 6.90
CA SER A 35 3.87 -2.63 6.48
C SER A 35 4.08 -2.69 4.97
N LYS A 36 5.12 -3.41 4.53
CA LYS A 36 5.48 -3.54 3.12
C LYS A 36 5.33 -4.98 2.64
N PHE A 37 4.56 -5.14 1.57
CA PHE A 37 4.33 -6.38 0.86
C PHE A 37 5.10 -6.33 -0.45
N SER A 38 5.98 -7.31 -0.69
CA SER A 38 6.72 -7.46 -1.93
C SER A 38 6.35 -8.79 -2.57
N ILE A 39 5.73 -8.73 -3.75
CA ILE A 39 5.29 -9.89 -4.51
C ILE A 39 5.94 -9.83 -5.90
N GLU A 40 6.35 -10.97 -6.46
CA GLU A 40 6.96 -11.05 -7.79
C GLU A 40 5.92 -10.88 -8.93
N LEU A 41 5.43 -9.65 -9.09
CA LEU A 41 4.45 -9.24 -10.09
C LEU A 41 4.98 -8.08 -10.94
N GLU A 42 4.65 -8.09 -12.23
CA GLU A 42 4.96 -6.99 -13.15
C GLU A 42 3.78 -6.01 -13.18
N THR A 43 3.88 -4.92 -12.41
CA THR A 43 2.79 -3.95 -12.21
C THR A 43 2.95 -2.69 -13.06
N ASN A 44 4.13 -2.50 -13.64
CA ASN A 44 4.53 -1.35 -14.47
C ASN A 44 4.28 -0.01 -13.77
N GLY A 45 4.54 0.05 -12.46
CA GLY A 45 4.30 1.22 -11.61
C GLY A 45 2.83 1.64 -11.48
N THR A 46 1.88 0.83 -11.96
CA THR A 46 0.44 1.04 -11.79
C THR A 46 -0.03 0.35 -10.51
N PHE A 47 -0.82 1.07 -9.71
CA PHE A 47 -1.56 0.53 -8.57
C PHE A 47 -2.90 1.25 -8.47
N TYR A 48 -3.79 0.76 -7.60
CA TYR A 48 -5.13 1.35 -7.46
C TYR A 48 -5.47 1.52 -6.00
N THR A 49 -6.11 2.64 -5.67
CA THR A 49 -6.61 2.93 -4.33
C THR A 49 -8.09 3.24 -4.41
N ASP A 50 -8.84 2.96 -3.35
CA ASP A 50 -10.22 3.38 -3.25
C ASP A 50 -10.36 4.91 -3.08
N SER A 51 -11.53 5.44 -3.40
CA SER A 51 -11.96 6.79 -3.07
C SER A 51 -13.11 6.71 -2.07
N ASN A 52 -12.81 6.96 -0.79
CA ASN A 52 -13.77 6.88 0.33
C ASN A 52 -14.55 5.55 0.36
N GLY A 53 -13.86 4.44 0.13
CA GLY A 53 -14.44 3.10 0.13
C GLY A 53 -15.25 2.73 -1.12
N ARG A 54 -15.27 3.59 -2.14
CA ARG A 54 -16.10 3.42 -3.35
C ARG A 54 -15.28 2.97 -4.56
N GLU A 55 -15.17 3.83 -5.55
CA GLU A 55 -14.51 3.58 -6.82
C GLU A 55 -13.00 3.38 -6.63
N LEU A 56 -12.41 2.56 -7.49
CA LEU A 56 -10.97 2.36 -7.56
C LEU A 56 -10.37 3.33 -8.56
N LEU A 57 -9.48 4.18 -8.08
CA LEU A 57 -8.75 5.13 -8.91
C LEU A 57 -7.41 4.54 -9.31
N LYS A 58 -7.12 4.53 -10.61
CA LYS A 58 -5.80 4.15 -11.13
C LYS A 58 -4.77 5.21 -10.72
N ARG A 59 -3.68 4.76 -10.11
CA ARG A 59 -2.50 5.53 -9.76
C ARG A 59 -1.31 5.05 -10.61
N GLN A 60 -0.40 5.94 -10.90
CA GLN A 60 0.84 5.64 -11.61
C GLN A 60 1.97 6.36 -10.90
N ARG A 61 3.02 5.61 -10.52
CA ARG A 61 4.20 6.14 -9.85
C ARG A 61 4.82 7.27 -10.67
N ASN A 62 5.13 8.39 -10.01
CA ASN A 62 5.74 9.59 -10.58
C ASN A 62 4.95 10.24 -11.73
N PHE A 63 3.62 10.10 -11.73
CA PHE A 63 2.78 10.59 -12.81
C PHE A 63 1.59 11.41 -12.30
N ARG A 64 1.13 12.36 -13.13
CA ARG A 64 -0.10 13.12 -12.96
C ARG A 64 -0.81 13.18 -14.31
N SER A 65 -2.13 12.96 -14.32
CA SER A 65 -2.91 12.94 -15.57
C SER A 65 -3.18 14.33 -16.15
N THR A 66 -3.04 15.37 -15.34
CA THR A 66 -3.50 16.74 -15.63
C THR A 66 -2.39 17.72 -15.96
N TRP A 67 -1.12 17.40 -15.65
CA TRP A 67 0.04 18.22 -15.99
C TRP A 67 1.33 17.40 -15.96
N GLU A 68 2.41 17.92 -16.55
CA GLU A 68 3.75 17.34 -16.46
C GLU A 68 4.36 17.65 -15.08
N VAL A 69 4.55 16.60 -14.27
CA VAL A 69 5.03 16.75 -12.89
C VAL A 69 6.54 16.56 -12.83
N ASN A 70 7.22 17.49 -12.15
CA ASN A 70 8.59 17.29 -11.70
C ASN A 70 8.54 16.77 -10.25
N ILE A 71 8.99 15.54 -10.02
CA ILE A 71 8.92 14.89 -8.70
C ILE A 71 10.22 15.17 -7.94
N SER A 72 10.13 16.04 -6.93
CA SER A 72 11.22 16.28 -5.98
C SER A 72 11.25 15.24 -4.86
N GLU A 73 10.09 14.71 -4.47
CA GLU A 73 9.92 13.78 -3.36
C GLU A 73 9.35 12.43 -3.85
N PRO A 74 10.21 11.44 -4.19
CA PRO A 74 9.77 10.22 -4.86
C PRO A 74 8.93 9.28 -3.99
N VAL A 75 8.97 9.44 -2.66
CA VAL A 75 8.18 8.65 -1.71
C VAL A 75 6.84 9.35 -1.46
N SER A 76 6.86 10.50 -0.80
CA SER A 76 5.65 11.18 -0.32
C SER A 76 4.74 11.64 -1.46
N ALA A 77 5.28 12.02 -2.62
CA ALA A 77 4.46 12.41 -3.77
C ALA A 77 3.67 11.26 -4.39
N ASN A 78 3.98 10.01 -4.04
CA ASN A 78 3.29 8.82 -4.51
C ASN A 78 2.39 8.18 -3.45
N TYR A 79 2.28 8.76 -2.25
CA TYR A 79 1.32 8.30 -1.24
C TYR A 79 -0.08 8.82 -1.53
N TYR A 80 -1.07 7.94 -1.35
CA TYR A 80 -2.49 8.24 -1.51
C TYR A 80 -3.29 7.75 -0.29
N PRO A 81 -4.45 8.37 0.01
CA PRO A 81 -5.33 7.86 1.04
C PRO A 81 -5.91 6.50 0.61
N VAL A 82 -5.83 5.53 1.51
CA VAL A 82 -6.44 4.20 1.38
C VAL A 82 -7.44 4.06 2.52
N THR A 83 -8.73 4.11 2.20
CA THR A 83 -9.78 4.08 3.24
C THR A 83 -10.43 2.71 3.37
N SER A 84 -10.27 1.84 2.38
CA SER A 84 -10.70 0.45 2.47
C SER A 84 -9.77 -0.54 1.79
N ARG A 85 -9.13 -0.17 0.66
CA ARG A 85 -8.30 -1.12 -0.11
C ARG A 85 -7.32 -0.46 -1.07
N ILE A 86 -6.15 -1.09 -1.17
CA ILE A 86 -5.13 -0.85 -2.19
C ILE A 86 -4.88 -2.15 -2.95
N LEU A 87 -4.61 -2.06 -4.24
CA LEU A 87 -4.36 -3.24 -5.07
C LEU A 87 -3.34 -3.00 -6.17
N ILE A 88 -2.67 -4.08 -6.55
CA ILE A 88 -1.76 -4.18 -7.69
C ILE A 88 -2.22 -5.32 -8.60
N ARG A 89 -1.93 -5.17 -9.90
CA ARG A 89 -2.31 -6.14 -10.92
C ARG A 89 -1.12 -6.44 -11.81
N ASP A 90 -0.94 -7.71 -12.09
CA ASP A 90 -0.12 -8.18 -13.21
C ASP A 90 -1.06 -8.65 -14.31
N THR A 91 -1.17 -7.85 -15.37
CA THR A 91 -2.06 -8.16 -16.50
C THR A 91 -1.55 -9.31 -17.36
N THR A 92 -0.25 -9.62 -17.30
CA THR A 92 0.33 -10.72 -18.08
C THR A 92 0.04 -12.07 -17.42
N LYS A 93 0.14 -12.13 -16.09
CA LYS A 93 -0.17 -13.32 -15.28
C LYS A 93 -1.66 -13.44 -14.93
N ASN A 94 -2.44 -12.39 -15.16
CA ASN A 94 -3.84 -12.27 -14.74
C ASN A 94 -4.01 -12.49 -13.22
N VAL A 95 -3.11 -11.88 -12.44
CA VAL A 95 -3.09 -11.97 -10.97
C VAL A 95 -3.34 -10.57 -10.39
N GLU A 96 -4.19 -10.51 -9.37
CA GLU A 96 -4.45 -9.33 -8.56
C GLU A 96 -4.12 -9.63 -7.10
N VAL A 97 -3.46 -8.68 -6.44
CA VAL A 97 -3.27 -8.69 -5.00
C VAL A 97 -3.92 -7.44 -4.44
N ALA A 98 -4.82 -7.64 -3.46
CA ALA A 98 -5.48 -6.57 -2.75
C ALA A 98 -5.14 -6.66 -1.26
N VAL A 99 -4.86 -5.51 -0.65
CA VAL A 99 -4.73 -5.37 0.80
C VAL A 99 -5.90 -4.50 1.27
N LEU A 100 -6.70 -5.05 2.18
CA LEU A 100 -7.84 -4.37 2.79
C LEU A 100 -7.42 -3.85 4.16
N THR A 101 -7.86 -2.65 4.50
CA THR A 101 -7.50 -1.98 5.75
C THR A 101 -8.68 -1.96 6.72
N ASP A 102 -8.40 -2.05 8.02
CA ASP A 102 -9.41 -1.93 9.08
C ASP A 102 -9.76 -0.46 9.41
N ARG A 103 -8.97 0.48 8.89
CA ARG A 103 -9.07 1.93 9.06
C ARG A 103 -8.45 2.68 7.88
N ALA A 104 -8.63 4.00 7.86
CA ALA A 104 -7.95 4.86 6.89
C ALA A 104 -6.44 4.92 7.16
N GLN A 105 -5.65 4.72 6.10
CA GLN A 105 -4.19 4.67 6.11
C GLN A 105 -3.61 5.41 4.91
N GLY A 106 -2.31 5.70 4.95
CA GLY A 106 -1.56 6.13 3.77
C GLY A 106 -1.00 4.91 3.05
N GLY A 107 -1.04 4.87 1.71
CA GLY A 107 -0.46 3.76 0.98
C GLY A 107 0.06 4.10 -0.41
N SER A 108 0.96 3.26 -0.90
CA SER A 108 1.61 3.41 -2.20
C SER A 108 2.15 2.09 -2.78
N SER A 109 2.69 2.18 -3.99
CA SER A 109 3.48 1.14 -4.67
C SER A 109 4.77 1.76 -5.21
N LEU A 110 5.81 1.77 -4.37
CA LEU A 110 7.08 2.45 -4.69
C LEU A 110 8.02 1.62 -5.56
N GLY A 111 7.92 0.29 -5.51
CA GLY A 111 8.61 -0.65 -6.40
C GLY A 111 7.64 -1.50 -7.22
N GLU A 112 8.19 -2.30 -8.14
CA GLU A 112 7.40 -3.28 -8.90
C GLU A 112 6.88 -4.38 -7.98
N GLY A 113 5.60 -4.71 -8.10
CA GLY A 113 4.99 -5.76 -7.27
C GLY A 113 4.91 -5.41 -5.77
N GLU A 114 5.11 -4.15 -5.40
CA GLU A 114 5.11 -3.72 -4.00
C GLU A 114 3.81 -3.01 -3.61
N ILE A 115 3.36 -3.24 -2.39
CA ILE A 115 2.34 -2.43 -1.70
C ILE A 115 2.93 -2.04 -0.34
N GLU A 116 2.79 -0.78 0.04
CA GLU A 116 3.08 -0.36 1.41
C GLU A 116 1.93 0.44 2.01
N LEU A 117 1.73 0.26 3.31
CA LEU A 117 0.72 0.93 4.13
C LEU A 117 1.36 1.49 5.40
N MET A 118 0.99 2.73 5.73
CA MET A 118 1.35 3.45 6.95
C MET A 118 0.15 3.54 7.89
#